data_AF-A0A2X4R7R7-F1
#
_entry.id   AF-A0A2X4R7R7-F1
#
_cell.length_a   1.000
_cell.length_b   1.000
_cell.length_c   1.000
_cell.angle_alpha   90.00
_cell.angle_beta   90.00
_cell.angle_gamma   90.00
#
_symmetry.space_group_name_H-M   'P 1'
#
loop_
_entity.id
_entity.type
_entity.pdbx_description
1 polymer ?
#
loop_
_entity_poly.entity_id
_entity_poly.type
_entity_poly.pdbx_seq_one_letter_code
_entity_poly.pdbx_strand_id
1 'polypeptide(L)' 'MKKIFYITLFSFGSALFCLFVSFVMGRVFYNFDNGIELYQINLLSFFKNFNIKDLGFFFLMFSIIFFITYIRHKDY' A
#
# COMPACT_ATOMS: atom_id res chain seq x y z
N MET A 1 14.30 9.21 19.39
CA MET A 1 13.27 10.04 18.73
C MET A 1 13.43 10.07 17.20
N LYS A 2 14.53 10.61 16.64
CA LYS A 2 14.70 10.74 15.18
C LYS A 2 14.60 9.41 14.40
N LYS A 3 15.24 8.33 14.88
CA LYS A 3 15.19 6.99 14.24
C LYS A 3 13.75 6.46 14.08
N ILE A 4 12.95 6.51 15.15
CA ILE A 4 11.54 6.05 15.13
C ILE A 4 10.72 6.86 14.13
N PHE A 5 10.92 8.18 14.07
CA PHE A 5 10.23 9.03 13.09
C PHE A 5 10.52 8.62 11.65
N TYR A 6 11.79 8.36 11.31
CA TYR A 6 12.16 7.88 9.97
C TYR A 6 11.57 6.50 9.65
N ILE A 7 11.57 5.59 10.63
CA ILE A 7 10.96 4.27 10.47
C ILE A 7 9.46 4.42 10.23
N THR A 8 8.76 5.24 11.02
CA THR A 8 7.33 5.53 10.82
C THR A 8 7.05 6.10 9.43
N LEU A 9 7.83 7.08 8.98
CA LEU A 9 7.62 7.74 7.68
C LEU A 9 7.90 6.77 6.52
N PHE A 10 8.96 5.96 6.62
CA PHE A 10 9.27 4.91 5.67
C PHE A 10 8.17 3.84 5.60
N SER A 11 7.71 3.35 6.75
CA SER A 11 6.64 2.36 6.84
C SER A 11 5.31 2.90 6.31
N PHE A 12 5.00 4.17 6.56
CA PHE A 12 3.82 4.84 6.02
C PHE A 12 3.85 4.90 4.49
N GLY A 13 4.95 5.39 3.91
CA GLY A 13 5.13 5.44 2.46
C GLY A 13 5.09 4.05 1.83
N SER A 14 5.71 3.06 2.47
CA SER A 14 5.74 1.68 1.96
C SER A 14 4.35 1.04 2.00
N ALA A 15 3.58 1.25 3.06
CA ALA A 15 2.20 0.75 3.16
C ALA A 15 1.28 1.40 2.12
N LEU A 16 1.42 2.71 1.87
CA LEU A 16 0.71 3.39 0.78
C LEU A 16 1.06 2.79 -0.59
N PHE A 17 2.36 2.54 -0.83
CA PHE A 17 2.83 1.94 -2.07
C PHE A 17 2.27 0.52 -2.27
N CYS A 18 2.32 -0.33 -1.23
CA CYS A 18 1.73 -1.66 -1.29
C CYS A 18 0.23 -1.61 -1.60
N LEU A 19 -0.51 -0.71 -0.96
CA LEU A 19 -1.94 -0.56 -1.19
C LEU A 19 -2.24 -0.08 -2.62
N PHE A 20 -1.42 0.83 -3.16
CA PHE A 20 -1.52 1.26 -4.56
C PHE A 20 -1.23 0.13 -5.54
N VAL A 21 -0.17 -0.65 -5.32
CA VAL A 21 0.16 -1.81 -6.16
C VAL A 21 -0.96 -2.85 -6.14
N SER A 22 -1.51 -3.16 -4.97
CA SER A 22 -2.65 -4.08 -4.84
C SER A 22 -3.87 -3.59 -5.62
N PHE A 23 -4.16 -2.28 -5.59
CA PHE A 23 -5.24 -1.70 -6.39
C PHE A 23 -5.00 -1.87 -7.89
N VAL A 24 -3.79 -1.53 -8.37
CA VAL A 24 -3.43 -1.67 -9.78
C VAL A 24 -3.58 -3.12 -10.22
N MET A 25 -3.04 -4.07 -9.45
CA MET A 25 -3.16 -5.50 -9.75
C MET A 25 -4.62 -5.96 -9.78
N GLY A 26 -5.44 -5.57 -8.79
CA GLY A 26 -6.87 -5.90 -8.78
C GLY A 26 -7.60 -5.40 -10.03
N ARG A 27 -7.27 -4.20 -10.51
CA ARG A 27 -7.84 -3.64 -11.75
C ARG A 27 -7.32 -4.35 -13.00
N VAL A 28 -6.04 -4.68 -13.05
CA VAL A 28 -5.43 -5.42 -14.15
C VAL A 28 -6.09 -6.79 -14.30
N PHE A 29 -6.26 -7.55 -13.20
CA PHE A 29 -6.93 -8.85 -13.22
C PHE A 29 -8.40 -8.72 -13.64
N TYR A 30 -9.15 -7.78 -13.04
CA TYR A 30 -10.54 -7.55 -13.41
C TYR A 30 -10.71 -7.17 -14.88
N ASN A 31 -9.81 -6.34 -15.42
CA ASN A 31 -9.87 -5.94 -16.82
C ASN A 31 -9.49 -7.09 -17.76
N PHE A 32 -8.49 -7.90 -17.40
CA PHE A 32 -8.11 -9.08 -18.17
C PHE A 32 -9.26 -10.08 -18.27
N ASP A 33 -9.93 -10.38 -17.15
CA ASP A 33 -11.07 -11.30 -17.11
C ASP A 33 -12.27 -10.81 -17.94
N ASN A 34 -12.41 -9.48 -18.11
CA ASN A 34 -13.50 -8.86 -18.86
C ASN A 34 -13.09 -8.40 -20.28
N GLY A 35 -11.88 -8.71 -20.75
CA GLY A 35 -11.40 -8.32 -22.08
C GLY A 35 -11.23 -6.80 -22.28
N ILE A 36 -11.08 -6.04 -21.19
CA ILE A 36 -10.90 -4.58 -21.19
C ILE A 36 -9.41 -4.27 -21.32
N GLU A 37 -9.07 -3.31 -22.19
CA GLU A 37 -7.68 -2.93 -22.43
C GLU A 37 -7.07 -2.20 -21.20
N LEU A 38 -5.82 -2.54 -20.88
CA LEU A 38 -5.13 -2.11 -19.64
C LEU A 38 -4.96 -0.59 -19.52
N TYR A 39 -4.92 0.15 -20.63
CA TYR A 39 -4.77 1.61 -20.61
C TYR A 39 -6.06 2.33 -20.18
N GLN A 40 -7.20 1.64 -20.09
CA GLN A 40 -8.46 2.20 -19.60
C GLN A 40 -8.54 2.22 -18.06
N ILE A 41 -7.51 1.74 -17.35
CA ILE A 41 -7.48 1.76 -15.89
C ILE A 41 -7.41 3.22 -15.40
N ASN A 42 -8.53 3.71 -14.88
CA ASN A 42 -8.59 5.03 -14.26
C ASN A 42 -7.94 5.01 -12.87
N LEU A 43 -6.66 5.39 -12.80
CA LEU A 43 -5.90 5.47 -11.55
C LEU A 43 -6.48 6.47 -10.55
N LEU A 44 -7.15 7.55 -10.98
CA LEU A 44 -7.81 8.50 -10.08
C LEU A 44 -8.93 7.85 -9.26
N SER A 45 -9.51 6.74 -9.76
CA SER A 45 -10.53 6.00 -9.02
C SER A 45 -10.02 5.38 -7.72
N PHE A 46 -8.69 5.26 -7.56
CA PHE A 46 -8.03 4.87 -6.33
C PHE A 46 -8.43 5.76 -5.15
N PHE A 47 -8.34 7.08 -5.32
CA PHE A 47 -8.66 8.03 -4.26
C PHE A 47 -10.17 8.16 -4.05
N LYS A 48 -10.95 8.01 -5.12
CA LYS A 48 -12.41 8.16 -5.07
C LYS A 48 -13.11 7.00 -4.35
N ASN A 49 -12.60 5.79 -4.49
CA ASN A 49 -13.23 4.56 -3.99
C ASN A 49 -12.57 4.01 -2.73
N PHE A 50 -11.72 4.80 -2.08
CA PHE A 50 -11.04 4.40 -0.85
C PHE A 50 -12.06 4.10 0.25
N ASN A 51 -11.99 2.90 0.83
CA ASN A 51 -12.96 2.41 1.81
C ASN A 51 -12.31 1.91 3.11
N ILE A 52 -13.15 1.46 4.05
CA ILE A 52 -12.71 0.99 5.37
C ILE A 52 -11.82 -0.27 5.30
N LYS A 53 -12.01 -1.14 4.31
CA LYS A 53 -11.20 -2.34 4.10
C LYS A 53 -9.81 -1.96 3.61
N ASP A 54 -9.72 -0.96 2.74
CA ASP A 54 -8.44 -0.41 2.26
C ASP A 54 -7.67 0.21 3.43
N LEU A 55 -8.35 0.96 4.30
CA LEU A 55 -7.77 1.48 5.53
C LEU A 55 -7.26 0.35 6.45
N GLY A 56 -8.01 -0.75 6.59
CA GLY A 56 -7.60 -1.93 7.35
C GLY A 56 -6.35 -2.58 6.77
N PHE A 57 -6.31 -2.78 5.45
CA PHE A 57 -5.14 -3.32 4.74
C PHE A 57 -3.93 -2.40 4.91
N PHE A 58 -4.12 -1.09 4.84
CA PHE A 58 -3.09 -0.10 5.10
C PHE A 58 -2.46 -0.27 6.49
N PHE A 59 -3.27 -0.31 7.54
CA PHE A 59 -2.77 -0.45 8.91
C PHE A 59 -2.05 -1.79 9.15
N LEU A 60 -2.53 -2.86 8.53
CA LEU A 60 -1.88 -4.17 8.59
C LEU A 60 -0.49 -4.12 7.94
N MET A 61 -0.39 -3.62 6.70
CA MET A 61 0.89 -3.50 5.99
C MET A 61 1.84 -2.53 6.70
N PHE A 62 1.32 -1.40 7.18
CA PHE A 62 2.07 -0.44 7.98
C PHE A 62 2.68 -1.09 9.21
N SER A 63 1.88 -1.84 9.99
CA SER A 63 2.33 -2.47 11.23
C SER A 63 3.40 -3.53 10.97
N ILE A 64 3.23 -4.36 9.94
CA ILE A 64 4.21 -5.38 9.54
C ILE A 64 5.54 -4.72 9.14
N ILE A 65 5.50 -3.75 8.24
CA ILE A 65 6.71 -3.07 7.73
C ILE A 65 7.38 -2.29 8.85
N PHE A 66 6.60 -1.62 9.71
CA PHE A 66 7.11 -0.92 10.88
C PHE A 66 7.84 -1.88 11.81
N PHE A 67 7.24 -3.01 12.16
CA PHE A 67 7.83 -3.98 13.09
C PHE A 67 9.13 -4.58 12.53
N ILE A 68 9.14 -5.01 11.27
CA ILE A 68 10.33 -5.57 10.62
C ILE A 68 11.45 -4.51 10.56
N THR A 69 11.13 -3.30 10.12
CA THR A 69 12.11 -2.22 9.97
C THR A 69 12.63 -1.76 11.34
N TYR A 70 11.76 -1.73 12.35
CA TYR A 70 12.10 -1.41 13.73
C TYR A 70 13.04 -2.45 14.32
N ILE A 71 12.75 -3.75 14.21
CA ILE A 71 13.66 -4.81 14.69
C ILE A 71 15.02 -4.69 14.00
N ARG A 72 15.03 -4.55 12.68
CA ARG A 72 16.28 -4.45 11.90
C ARG A 72 17.17 -3.29 12.34
N HIS A 73 16.58 -2.16 12.74
CA HIS A 73 17.33 -0.97 13.18
C HIS A 73 17.44 -0.85 14.71
N LYS A 74 16.89 -1.81 15.46
CA LYS A 74 17.05 -1.90 16.92
C LYS A 74 18.42 -2.47 17.27
N ASP A 75 18.95 -3.35 16.43
CA ASP A 75 20.23 -4.03 16.63
C ASP A 75 21.45 -3.20 16.15
N TYR A 76 21.22 -2.01 15.56
CA TYR A 76 22.24 -1.03 15.11
C TYR A 76 22.15 0.31 15.87
#